data_AF-A0A919XS49-F1
#
_entry.id   AF-A0A919XS49-F1
#
_cell.length_a   1.000
_cell.length_b   1.000
_cell.length_c   1.000
_cell.angle_alpha   90.00
_cell.angle_beta   90.00
_cell.angle_gamma   90.00
#
_symmetry.space_group_name_H-M   'P 1'
#
loop_
_entity.id
_entity.type
_entity.pdbx_description
1 polymer ?
#
loop_
_entity_poly.entity_id
_entity_poly.type
_entity_poly.pdbx_seq_one_letter_code
_entity_poly.pdbx_strand_id
1 'polypeptide(L)'
;MKEDAGTHHNFPTSFDKMILSNKPSVVRSDGRVKYLHTGTINGQQGVYHITLKNGVVTHRSFIPLSDWKRYSTRWELPSQVNP
;
A
#
# COMPACT_ATOMS: atom_id res chain seq x y z
N MET A 1 3.06 10.03 -19.01
CA MET A 1 3.06 9.96 -17.53
C MET A 1 4.43 9.43 -17.13
N LYS A 2 5.23 10.20 -16.39
CA LYS A 2 6.52 9.68 -15.90
C LYS A 2 6.20 8.66 -14.80
N GLU A 3 6.73 7.45 -14.92
CA GLU A 3 6.65 6.44 -13.87
C GLU A 3 7.22 7.06 -12.57
N ASP A 4 6.45 6.99 -11.48
CA ASP A 4 6.86 7.50 -10.17
C ASP A 4 8.09 6.68 -9.72
N ALA A 5 9.29 7.21 -9.98
CA ALA A 5 10.59 6.54 -9.86
C ALA A 5 10.93 6.00 -8.46
N GLY A 6 10.08 6.23 -7.45
CA GLY A 6 10.22 5.66 -6.11
C GLY A 6 9.23 4.54 -5.80
N THR A 7 8.24 4.26 -6.66
CA THR A 7 7.16 3.33 -6.32
C THR A 7 7.45 1.95 -6.93
N HIS A 8 7.63 0.94 -6.08
CA HIS A 8 7.69 -0.44 -6.56
C HIS A 8 6.27 -0.95 -6.77
N HIS A 9 5.78 -0.81 -8.00
CA HIS A 9 4.52 -1.43 -8.40
C HIS A 9 4.70 -2.95 -8.50
N ASN A 10 3.65 -3.69 -8.12
CA ASN A 10 3.59 -5.15 -8.29
C ASN A 10 4.73 -5.92 -7.60
N PHE A 11 4.97 -5.67 -6.31
CA PHE A 11 5.81 -6.55 -5.48
C PHE A 11 5.25 -8.00 -5.46
N PRO A 12 6.07 -9.01 -5.12
CA PRO A 12 5.67 -10.42 -5.18
C PRO A 12 4.40 -10.72 -4.37
N THR A 13 3.49 -11.53 -4.91
CA THR A 13 2.22 -11.90 -4.25
C THR A 13 2.41 -12.70 -2.97
N SER A 14 3.61 -13.23 -2.71
CA SER A 14 3.96 -13.90 -1.45
C SER A 14 3.77 -12.99 -0.22
N PHE A 15 3.80 -11.67 -0.40
CA PHE A 15 3.56 -10.71 0.68
C PHE A 15 2.06 -10.47 0.95
N ASP A 16 1.16 -10.83 0.03
CA ASP A 16 -0.27 -10.53 0.14
C ASP A 16 -0.88 -11.09 1.42
N LYS A 17 -0.56 -12.35 1.77
CA LYS A 17 -1.13 -13.01 2.96
C LYS A 17 -0.83 -12.24 4.25
N MET A 18 0.41 -11.75 4.39
CA MET A 18 0.86 -10.98 5.55
C MET A 18 0.18 -9.60 5.61
N ILE A 19 0.05 -8.93 4.47
CA ILE A 19 -0.55 -7.58 4.42
C ILE A 19 -2.06 -7.64 4.62
N LEU A 20 -2.72 -8.63 4.00
CA LEU A 20 -4.16 -8.82 4.07
C LEU A 20 -4.64 -9.43 5.40
N SER A 21 -3.74 -9.96 6.23
CA SER A 21 -4.09 -10.37 7.61
C SER A 21 -4.25 -9.19 8.56
N ASN A 22 -3.82 -7.98 8.17
CA ASN A 22 -4.00 -6.78 8.98
C ASN A 22 -5.45 -6.30 8.90
N LYS A 23 -5.85 -5.49 9.89
CA LYS A 23 -7.10 -4.74 9.77
C LYS A 23 -7.03 -3.79 8.58
N PRO A 24 -8.11 -3.62 7.80
CA PRO A 24 -8.18 -2.61 6.76
C PRO A 24 -7.83 -1.23 7.31
N SER A 25 -6.93 -0.52 6.64
CA SER A 25 -6.58 0.85 7.02
C SER A 25 -7.62 1.85 6.53
N VAL A 26 -8.29 1.54 5.40
CA VAL A 26 -9.39 2.34 4.85
C VAL A 26 -10.43 1.42 4.23
N VAL A 27 -11.71 1.65 4.54
CA VAL A 27 -12.85 1.05 3.84
C VAL A 27 -13.62 2.18 3.16
N ARG A 28 -13.78 2.10 1.84
CA ARG A 28 -14.48 3.11 1.05
C ARG A 28 -15.88 2.63 0.70
N SER A 29 -16.80 3.58 0.54
CA SER A 29 -18.21 3.31 0.17
C SER A 29 -18.38 2.67 -1.21
N ASP A 30 -17.39 2.80 -2.09
CA ASP A 30 -17.35 2.22 -3.44
C ASP A 30 -16.89 0.74 -3.48
N GLY A 31 -16.75 0.11 -2.31
CA GLY A 31 -16.33 -1.28 -2.17
C GLY A 31 -14.82 -1.49 -2.23
N ARG A 32 -14.01 -0.41 -2.30
CA ARG A 32 -12.55 -0.52 -2.18
C ARG A 32 -12.14 -0.65 -0.72
N VAL A 33 -11.31 -1.64 -0.44
CA VAL A 33 -10.72 -1.88 0.88
C VAL A 33 -9.20 -1.79 0.75
N LYS A 34 -8.57 -0.93 1.54
CA LYS A 34 -7.14 -0.67 1.47
C LYS A 34 -6.43 -1.21 2.71
N TYR A 35 -5.35 -1.94 2.48
CA TYR A 35 -4.51 -2.54 3.50
C TYR A 35 -3.12 -1.95 3.41
N LEU A 36 -2.57 -1.60 4.57
CA LEU A 36 -1.23 -1.04 4.70
C LEU A 36 -0.40 -1.93 5.63
N HIS A 37 0.89 -2.02 5.34
CA HIS A 37 1.86 -2.69 6.20
C HIS A 37 3.23 -2.03 6.02
N THR A 38 3.94 -1.76 7.11
CA THR A 38 5.30 -1.24 7.05
C THR A 38 6.29 -2.38 6.77
N GLY A 39 7.38 -2.09 6.08
CA GLY A 39 8.44 -3.07 5.91
C GLY A 39 9.52 -2.57 4.98
N THR A 40 10.27 -3.49 4.38
CA THR A 40 11.45 -3.15 3.57
C THR A 40 11.49 -3.91 2.24
N ILE A 41 11.92 -3.22 1.18
CA ILE A 41 12.37 -3.84 -0.08
C ILE A 41 13.82 -3.41 -0.30
N ASN A 42 14.73 -4.36 -0.50
CA ASN A 42 16.16 -4.09 -0.75
C ASN A 42 16.82 -3.13 0.26
N GLY A 43 16.46 -3.24 1.54
CA GLY A 43 16.98 -2.37 2.61
C GLY A 43 16.32 -1.00 2.71
N GLN A 44 15.44 -0.62 1.78
CA GLN A 44 14.68 0.62 1.84
C GLN A 44 13.39 0.42 2.64
N GLN A 45 13.18 1.21 3.70
CA GLN A 45 11.94 1.21 4.46
C GLN A 45 10.80 1.89 3.71
N GLY A 46 9.60 1.36 3.85
CA GLY A 46 8.41 1.87 3.19
C GLY A 46 7.13 1.21 3.66
N VAL A 47 6.08 1.45 2.90
CA VAL A 47 4.72 0.98 3.14
C VAL A 47 4.27 0.17 1.94
N TYR A 48 3.91 -1.09 2.19
CA TYR A 48 3.13 -1.89 1.29
C TYR A 48 1.67 -1.42 1.29
N HIS A 49 1.11 -1.21 0.11
CA HIS A 49 -0.27 -0.81 -0.10
C HIS A 49 -0.96 -1.80 -1.05
N ILE A 50 -1.98 -2.49 -0.55
CA ILE A 50 -2.87 -3.34 -1.34
C ILE A 50 -4.27 -2.74 -1.34
N THR A 51 -4.90 -2.66 -2.51
CA THR A 51 -6.35 -2.40 -2.61
C THR A 51 -7.07 -3.64 -3.10
N LEU A 52 -8.09 -4.06 -2.35
CA LEU A 52 -9.11 -5.00 -2.78
C LEU A 52 -10.34 -4.25 -3.31
N LYS A 53 -10.99 -4.82 -4.31
CA LYS A 53 -12.36 -4.48 -4.70
C LYS A 53 -13.12 -5.79 -4.93
N ASN A 54 -14.24 -5.98 -4.23
CA ASN A 54 -15.04 -7.20 -4.28
C ASN A 54 -14.21 -8.49 -4.06
N GLY A 55 -13.27 -8.46 -3.10
CA GLY A 55 -12.40 -9.60 -2.79
C GLY A 55 -11.22 -9.83 -3.75
N VAL A 56 -11.12 -9.05 -4.83
CA VAL A 56 -10.05 -9.17 -5.82
C VAL A 56 -9.01 -8.05 -5.61
N VAL A 57 -7.72 -8.39 -5.62
CA VAL A 57 -6.65 -7.38 -5.58
C VAL A 57 -6.61 -6.60 -6.88
N THR A 58 -6.85 -5.29 -6.81
CA THR A 58 -6.82 -4.39 -7.97
C THR A 58 -5.61 -3.45 -7.99
N HIS A 59 -4.86 -3.37 -6.89
CA HIS A 59 -3.68 -2.52 -6.79
C HIS A 59 -2.67 -3.11 -5.81
N ARG A 60 -1.39 -3.06 -6.19
CA ARG A 60 -0.24 -3.36 -5.34
C ARG A 60 0.84 -2.32 -5.58
N SER A 61 1.32 -1.69 -4.51
CA SER A 61 2.52 -0.87 -4.58
C SER A 61 3.25 -0.85 -3.26
N PHE A 62 4.56 -0.73 -3.30
CA PHE A 62 5.36 -0.34 -2.16
C PHE A 62 5.85 1.10 -2.36
N ILE A 63 5.67 1.91 -1.32
CA ILE A 63 5.99 3.33 -1.30
C ILE A 63 7.09 3.54 -0.25
N PRO A 64 8.28 4.03 -0.62
CA PRO A 64 9.30 4.41 0.33
C PRO A 64 8.80 5.43 1.36
N LEU A 65 9.27 5.35 2.60
CA LEU A 65 8.87 6.29 3.65
C LEU A 65 9.14 7.75 3.28
N SER A 66 10.20 8.01 2.51
CA SER A 66 10.54 9.34 1.99
C SER A 66 9.46 9.94 1.08
N ASP A 67 8.66 9.11 0.41
CA ASP A 67 7.57 9.53 -0.48
C ASP A 67 6.18 9.28 0.13
N TRP A 68 6.11 8.62 1.29
CA TRP A 68 4.84 8.20 1.89
C TRP A 68 3.90 9.37 2.12
N LYS A 69 4.39 10.50 2.65
CA LYS A 69 3.54 11.67 2.92
C LYS A 69 2.87 12.22 1.65
N ARG A 70 3.60 12.30 0.53
CA ARG A 70 3.04 12.75 -0.75
C ARG A 70 2.00 11.76 -1.24
N TYR A 71 2.35 10.47 -1.24
CA TYR A 71 1.48 9.41 -1.72
C TYR A 71 0.21 9.27 -0.88
N SER A 72 0.33 9.21 0.44
CA SER A 72 -0.79 9.04 1.36
C SER A 72 -1.78 10.20 1.26
N THR A 73 -1.27 11.43 1.09
CA THR A 73 -2.11 12.61 0.87
C THR A 73 -2.90 12.49 -0.43
N ARG A 74 -2.23 12.15 -1.54
CA ARG A 74 -2.87 11.99 -2.85
C ARG A 74 -3.95 10.91 -2.88
N TRP A 75 -3.76 9.84 -2.11
CA TRP A 75 -4.66 8.68 -2.11
C TRP A 75 -5.55 8.59 -0.87
N GLU A 76 -5.60 9.66 -0.07
CA GLU A 76 -6.36 9.78 1.18
C GLU A 76 -6.18 8.54 2.06
N LEU A 77 -4.92 8.22 2.33
CA LEU A 77 -4.48 7.15 3.22
C LEU A 77 -4.00 7.76 4.55
N PRO A 78 -4.04 6.99 5.65
CA PRO A 78 -3.44 7.40 6.91
C PRO A 78 -1.98 7.83 6.73
N SER A 79 -1.60 8.96 7.32
CA SER A 79 -0.22 9.46 7.30
C SER A 79 0.72 8.60 8.14
N GLN A 80 0.20 7.95 9.19
CA GLN A 80 0.90 6.96 10.01
C GLN A 80 0.30 5.58 9.74
N VAL A 81 1.18 4.59 9.53
CA VAL A 81 0.81 3.18 9.43
C VAL A 81 1.25 2.51 10.72
N ASN A 82 0.28 2.19 11.57
CA ASN A 82 0.56 1.40 12.76
C ASN A 82 0.68 -0.08 12.33
N PRO A 83 1.71 -0.79 12.82
CA PRO A 83 1.89 -2.21 12.54
C PRO A 83 0.74 -3.07 13.07
#